data_AF-A0A9D9E6S3-F1
#
_entry.id   AF-A0A9D9E6S3-F1
#
_cell.length_a   1.000
_cell.length_b   1.000
_cell.length_c   1.000
_cell.angle_alpha   90.00
_cell.angle_beta   90.00
_cell.angle_gamma   90.00
#
_symmetry.space_group_name_H-M   'P 1'
#
loop_
_entity.id
_entity.type
_entity.pdbx_description
1 polymer ?
#
loop_
_entity_poly.entity_id
_entity_poly.type
_entity_poly.pdbx_seq_one_letter_code
_entity_poly.pdbx_strand_id
1 'polypeptide(L)'
;MTDIVTQMLSPYKATTVDEKRMALKEVIQNTILCALATDGFFSHAAFFGGTALRIFHGLDRFSEDLDFALLQKDPDYDISQHFSAIRKTLEALGLECEVTVKQKNVETYEATAYVKCKAR
;
A
#
# COMPACT_ATOMS: atom_id res chain seq x y z
N MET A 1 -16.25 20.78 3.75
CA MET A 1 -15.14 20.09 3.08
C MET A 1 -15.52 18.62 3.00
N THR A 2 -15.73 18.10 1.81
CA THR A 2 -15.90 16.66 1.62
C THR A 2 -14.59 16.02 2.02
N ASP A 3 -14.64 15.09 2.97
CA ASP A 3 -13.50 14.28 3.35
C ASP A 3 -12.98 13.54 2.09
N ILE A 4 -11.71 13.74 1.74
CA ILE A 4 -11.08 13.13 0.55
C ILE A 4 -11.20 11.60 0.64
N VAL A 5 -11.09 11.02 1.84
CA VAL A 5 -11.26 9.57 2.03
C VAL A 5 -12.67 9.15 1.66
N THR A 6 -13.68 9.94 2.02
CA THR A 6 -15.08 9.71 1.61
C THR A 6 -15.24 9.75 0.09
N GLN A 7 -14.54 10.66 -0.61
CA GLN A 7 -14.54 10.69 -2.08
C GLN A 7 -13.86 9.46 -2.68
N MET A 8 -12.70 9.05 -2.14
CA MET A 8 -11.98 7.85 -2.56
C MET A 8 -12.78 6.57 -2.32
N LEU A 9 -13.65 6.55 -1.30
CA LEU A 9 -14.54 5.43 -1.01
C LEU A 9 -15.78 5.37 -1.91
N SER A 10 -16.16 6.47 -2.58
CA SER A 10 -17.39 6.54 -3.39
C SER A 10 -17.52 5.50 -4.52
N PRO A 11 -16.44 5.01 -5.17
CA PRO A 11 -16.55 3.97 -6.18
C PRO A 11 -16.88 2.58 -5.61
N TYR A 12 -16.64 2.37 -4.32
CA TYR A 12 -16.86 1.09 -3.66
C TYR A 12 -18.33 0.90 -3.33
N LYS A 13 -18.95 -0.16 -3.88
CA LYS A 13 -20.34 -0.57 -3.57
C LYS A 13 -20.45 -1.29 -2.22
N ALA A 14 -19.85 -0.73 -1.18
CA ALA A 14 -19.76 -1.34 0.14
C ALA A 14 -21.04 -1.11 0.96
N THR A 15 -21.79 -2.16 1.21
CA THR A 15 -23.06 -2.16 1.93
C THR A 15 -22.90 -2.65 3.36
N THR A 16 -22.05 -3.66 3.58
CA THR A 16 -21.77 -4.22 4.91
C THR A 16 -20.61 -3.49 5.62
N VAL A 17 -20.51 -3.68 6.94
CA VAL A 17 -19.38 -3.12 7.72
C VAL A 17 -18.04 -3.68 7.24
N ASP A 18 -17.99 -4.96 6.89
CA ASP A 18 -16.76 -5.61 6.44
C ASP A 18 -16.36 -5.17 5.04
N GLU A 19 -17.32 -5.00 4.12
CA GLU A 19 -17.06 -4.39 2.80
C GLU A 19 -16.51 -2.97 2.93
N LYS A 20 -17.04 -2.18 3.87
CA LYS A 20 -16.55 -0.82 4.13
C LYS A 20 -15.12 -0.83 4.69
N ARG A 21 -14.80 -1.78 5.57
CA ARG A 21 -13.45 -1.97 6.09
C ARG A 21 -12.48 -2.38 4.97
N MET A 22 -12.88 -3.29 4.09
CA MET A 22 -12.07 -3.70 2.94
C MET A 22 -11.84 -2.54 1.96
N ALA A 23 -12.87 -1.75 1.67
CA ALA A 23 -12.77 -0.55 0.83
C ALA A 23 -11.78 0.46 1.42
N LEU A 24 -11.84 0.71 2.74
CA LEU A 24 -10.90 1.59 3.42
C LEU A 24 -9.46 1.06 3.34
N LYS A 25 -9.26 -0.25 3.54
CA LYS A 25 -7.93 -0.87 3.37
C LYS A 25 -7.40 -0.69 1.95
N GLU A 26 -8.25 -0.86 0.93
CA GLU A 26 -7.85 -0.72 -0.47
C GLU A 26 -7.55 0.75 -0.84
N VAL A 27 -8.28 1.71 -0.27
CA VAL A 27 -7.95 3.14 -0.37
C VAL A 27 -6.57 3.41 0.22
N ILE A 28 -6.26 2.88 1.41
CA ILE A 28 -4.94 3.00 2.04
C ILE A 28 -3.85 2.38 1.14
N GLN A 29 -4.08 1.19 0.59
CA GLN A 29 -3.14 0.53 -0.34
C GLN A 29 -2.87 1.40 -1.57
N ASN A 30 -3.92 1.96 -2.21
CA ASN A 30 -3.76 2.86 -3.35
C ASN A 30 -2.98 4.14 -2.98
N THR A 31 -3.25 4.72 -1.81
CA THR A 31 -2.49 5.87 -1.32
C THR A 31 -1.01 5.56 -1.13
N ILE A 32 -0.68 4.40 -0.56
CA ILE A 32 0.71 3.95 -0.38
C ILE A 32 1.38 3.79 -1.74
N LEU A 33 0.73 3.15 -2.70
CA LEU A 33 1.26 2.99 -4.06
C LEU A 33 1.50 4.34 -4.75
N CYS A 34 0.60 5.31 -4.56
CA CYS A 34 0.77 6.67 -5.07
C CYS A 34 1.97 7.40 -4.43
N ALA A 35 2.15 7.25 -3.11
CA ALA A 35 3.28 7.82 -2.39
C ALA A 35 4.61 7.23 -2.89
N LEU A 36 4.68 5.90 -3.01
CA LEU A 36 5.84 5.18 -3.53
C LEU A 36 6.18 5.58 -4.97
N ALA A 37 5.17 5.76 -5.82
CA ALA A 37 5.37 6.22 -7.20
C ALA A 37 5.96 7.63 -7.26
N THR A 38 5.47 8.54 -6.40
CA THR A 38 5.93 9.93 -6.36
C THR A 38 7.35 10.04 -5.78
N ASP A 39 7.70 9.15 -4.85
CA ASP A 39 9.00 9.10 -4.17
C ASP A 39 10.09 8.36 -4.98
N GLY A 40 9.76 7.82 -6.15
CA GLY A 40 10.71 7.15 -7.04
C GLY A 40 11.01 5.68 -6.67
N PHE A 41 10.23 5.07 -5.78
CA PHE A 41 10.43 3.67 -5.38
C PHE A 41 10.40 2.69 -6.58
N PHE A 42 9.50 2.91 -7.54
CA PHE A 42 9.31 2.01 -8.69
C PHE A 42 10.45 2.05 -9.73
N SER A 43 11.46 2.91 -9.57
CA SER A 43 12.71 2.78 -10.35
C SER A 43 13.62 1.67 -9.82
N HIS A 44 13.38 1.16 -8.62
CA HIS A 44 14.19 0.14 -7.95
C HIS A 44 13.44 -1.18 -7.75
N ALA A 45 12.11 -1.15 -7.66
CA ALA A 45 11.29 -2.31 -7.34
C ALA A 45 10.05 -2.42 -8.23
N ALA A 46 9.58 -3.65 -8.43
CA ALA A 46 8.30 -3.98 -9.03
C ALA A 46 7.28 -4.36 -7.96
N PHE A 47 6.04 -3.90 -8.12
CA PHE A 47 4.89 -4.35 -7.33
C PHE A 47 4.24 -5.56 -7.98
N PHE A 48 4.02 -6.62 -7.20
CA PHE A 48 3.45 -7.87 -7.68
C PHE A 48 2.56 -8.53 -6.62
N GLY A 49 2.11 -9.77 -6.87
CA GLY A 49 1.34 -10.54 -5.91
C GLY A 49 -0.17 -10.32 -5.97
N GLY A 50 -0.87 -10.79 -4.94
CA GLY A 50 -2.34 -10.84 -4.92
C GLY A 50 -2.99 -9.45 -4.95
N THR A 51 -2.36 -8.46 -4.31
CA THR A 51 -2.90 -7.10 -4.26
C THR A 51 -2.69 -6.37 -5.58
N ALA A 52 -1.61 -6.63 -6.32
CA ALA A 52 -1.46 -6.14 -7.69
C ALA A 52 -2.55 -6.69 -8.62
N LEU A 53 -2.85 -7.99 -8.52
CA LEU A 53 -3.95 -8.61 -9.25
C LEU A 53 -5.32 -8.05 -8.84
N ARG A 54 -5.53 -7.73 -7.57
CA ARG A 54 -6.75 -7.07 -7.08
C ARG A 54 -6.92 -5.68 -7.68
N ILE A 55 -5.93 -4.82 -7.52
CA ILE A 55 -6.02 -3.39 -7.87
C ILE A 55 -6.01 -3.19 -9.39
N PHE A 56 -5.12 -3.87 -10.13
CA PHE A 56 -4.94 -3.62 -11.56
C PHE A 56 -5.69 -4.59 -12.47
N HIS A 57 -6.09 -5.76 -11.97
CA HIS A 57 -6.74 -6.80 -12.78
C HIS A 57 -8.11 -7.25 -12.23
N GLY A 58 -8.62 -6.62 -11.17
CA GLY A 58 -9.98 -6.86 -10.68
C GLY A 58 -10.20 -8.23 -10.05
N LEU A 59 -9.16 -8.83 -9.43
CA LEU A 59 -9.28 -10.12 -8.75
C LEU A 59 -10.42 -10.11 -7.69
N ASP A 60 -11.30 -11.10 -7.74
CA ASP A 60 -12.50 -11.20 -6.90
C ASP A 60 -12.22 -11.78 -5.49
N ARG A 61 -11.14 -11.32 -4.86
CA ARG A 61 -10.87 -11.52 -3.43
C ARG A 61 -10.07 -10.35 -2.88
N PHE A 62 -10.31 -10.01 -1.61
CA PHE A 62 -9.46 -9.06 -0.91
C PHE A 62 -8.05 -9.64 -0.73
N SER A 63 -7.04 -8.77 -0.79
CA SER A 63 -5.64 -9.10 -0.55
C SER A 63 -5.04 -8.01 0.32
N GLU A 64 -4.38 -8.38 1.40
CA GLU A 64 -3.95 -7.46 2.46
C GLU A 64 -2.54 -6.89 2.22
N ASP A 65 -1.66 -7.72 1.67
CA ASP A 65 -0.22 -7.49 1.65
C ASP A 65 0.21 -6.69 0.42
N LEU A 66 1.18 -5.78 0.56
CA LEU A 66 1.85 -5.18 -0.58
C LEU A 66 3.19 -5.90 -0.79
N ASP A 67 3.29 -6.68 -1.86
CA ASP A 67 4.50 -7.45 -2.19
C ASP A 67 5.34 -6.74 -3.26
N PHE A 68 6.63 -6.59 -2.96
CA PHE A 68 7.59 -5.91 -3.83
C PHE A 68 8.84 -6.74 -4.04
N ALA A 69 9.38 -6.69 -5.25
CA ALA A 69 10.64 -7.33 -5.61
C ALA A 69 11.57 -6.30 -6.22
N LEU A 70 12.85 -6.33 -5.87
CA LEU A 70 13.83 -5.44 -6.50
C LEU A 70 14.00 -5.81 -7.99
N LEU A 71 14.12 -4.80 -8.83
CA LEU A 71 14.40 -4.97 -10.27
C LEU A 71 15.82 -5.49 -10.51
N GLN A 72 16.75 -5.15 -9.60
CA GLN A 72 18.12 -5.62 -9.58
C GLN A 72 18.51 -6.01 -8.17
N LYS A 73 19.40 -6.99 -8.05
CA LYS A 73 19.96 -7.40 -6.77
C LYS A 73 20.77 -6.26 -6.18
N ASP A 74 20.30 -5.74 -5.05
CA ASP A 74 20.97 -4.72 -4.26
C ASP A 74 20.88 -5.10 -2.77
N PRO A 75 21.94 -5.70 -2.19
CA PRO A 75 21.96 -6.08 -0.78
C PRO A 75 21.88 -4.90 0.20
N ASP A 76 22.23 -3.70 -0.27
CA ASP A 76 22.29 -2.49 0.55
C ASP A 76 21.02 -1.65 0.44
N TYR A 77 20.09 -2.03 -0.43
CA TYR A 77 18.83 -1.34 -0.61
C TYR A 77 17.91 -1.48 0.61
N ASP A 78 17.59 -0.34 1.22
CA ASP A 78 16.64 -0.26 2.33
C ASP A 78 15.35 0.43 1.91
N ILE A 79 14.27 -0.34 1.81
CA ILE A 79 12.92 0.17 1.52
C ILE A 79 12.42 1.17 2.58
N SER A 80 12.97 1.15 3.79
CA SER A 80 12.57 2.06 4.87
C SER A 80 12.81 3.53 4.53
N GLN A 81 13.71 3.84 3.60
CA GLN A 81 13.94 5.20 3.10
C GLN A 81 12.67 5.86 2.54
N HIS A 82 11.74 5.06 2.01
CA HIS A 82 10.47 5.53 1.44
C HIS A 82 9.35 5.70 2.49
N PHE A 83 9.55 5.28 3.75
CA PHE A 83 8.51 5.35 4.77
C PHE A 83 8.10 6.79 5.10
N SER A 84 9.02 7.74 4.97
CA SER A 84 8.72 9.14 5.21
C SER A 84 7.69 9.70 4.22
N ALA A 85 7.78 9.31 2.94
CA ALA A 85 6.83 9.69 1.90
C ALA A 85 5.46 9.06 2.13
N ILE A 86 5.43 7.77 2.51
CA ILE A 86 4.18 7.07 2.84
C ILE A 86 3.47 7.76 4.02
N ARG A 87 4.20 8.01 5.12
CA ARG A 87 3.64 8.66 6.31
C ARG A 87 3.07 10.03 6.02
N LYS A 88 3.83 10.90 5.34
CA LYS A 88 3.37 12.24 4.95
C LYS A 88 2.09 12.20 4.12
N THR A 89 1.99 11.25 3.19
CA THR A 89 0.82 11.11 2.32
C THR A 89 -0.41 10.62 3.11
N LEU A 90 -0.24 9.66 4.02
CA LEU A 90 -1.32 9.17 4.87
C LEU A 90 -1.77 10.22 5.90
N GLU A 91 -0.83 10.96 6.50
CA GLU A 91 -1.11 12.06 7.42
C GLU A 91 -1.88 13.20 6.74
N ALA A 92 -1.58 13.49 5.47
CA ALA A 92 -2.32 14.47 4.67
C ALA A 92 -3.79 14.05 4.43
N LEU A 93 -4.10 12.76 4.53
CA LEU A 93 -5.47 12.22 4.51
C LEU A 93 -6.11 12.12 5.90
N GLY A 94 -5.43 12.58 6.95
CA GLY A 94 -5.90 12.47 8.34
C GLY A 94 -5.78 11.06 8.93
N LEU A 95 -4.96 10.18 8.31
CA LEU A 95 -4.75 8.80 8.76
C LEU A 95 -3.42 8.67 9.51
N GLU A 96 -3.48 8.18 10.75
CA GLU A 96 -2.28 7.86 11.52
C GLU A 96 -1.93 6.38 11.32
N CYS A 97 -0.82 6.10 10.64
CA CYS A 97 -0.46 4.76 10.23
C CYS A 97 0.96 4.36 10.64
N GLU A 98 1.08 3.12 11.08
CA GLU A 98 2.36 2.43 11.29
C GLU A 98 2.67 1.60 10.05
N VAL A 99 3.84 1.87 9.45
CA VAL A 99 4.35 1.12 8.29
C VAL A 99 5.43 0.18 8.80
N THR A 100 5.26 -1.12 8.54
CA THR A 100 6.24 -2.15 8.85
C THR A 100 6.58 -2.93 7.59
N VAL A 101 7.84 -3.40 7.50
CA VAL A 101 8.28 -4.26 6.41
C VAL A 101 8.77 -5.57 7.00
N LYS A 102 8.39 -6.65 6.32
CA LYS A 102 8.92 -7.99 6.54
C LYS A 102 9.69 -8.41 5.29
N GLN A 103 11.00 -8.51 5.41
CA GLN A 103 11.82 -9.15 4.38
C GLN A 103 11.54 -10.65 4.39
N LYS A 104 11.16 -11.22 3.23
CA LYS A 104 10.73 -12.61 3.13
C LYS A 104 11.89 -13.57 2.77
N ASN A 105 12.94 -13.13 2.07
CA ASN A 105 14.16 -13.92 1.84
C ASN A 105 15.31 -13.12 1.21
N VAL A 106 16.56 -13.44 1.59
CA VAL A 106 17.78 -12.79 1.04
C VAL A 106 18.11 -13.29 -0.38
N GLU A 107 17.69 -14.51 -0.72
CA GLU A 107 17.95 -15.10 -2.04
C GLU A 107 17.05 -14.55 -3.16
N THR A 108 15.79 -14.23 -2.84
CA THR A 108 14.79 -13.77 -3.82
C THR A 108 14.61 -12.25 -3.87
N TYR A 109 15.22 -11.49 -2.95
CA TYR A 109 15.10 -10.01 -2.86
C TYR A 109 13.64 -9.52 -2.79
N GLU A 110 12.79 -10.34 -2.17
CA GLU A 110 11.37 -10.05 -1.97
C GLU A 110 11.15 -9.41 -0.61
N ALA A 111 10.44 -8.29 -0.62
CA ALA A 111 10.00 -7.58 0.56
C ALA A 111 8.47 -7.47 0.55
N THR A 112 7.86 -7.70 1.70
CA THR A 112 6.43 -7.45 1.88
C THR A 112 6.27 -6.32 2.89
N ALA A 113 5.49 -5.32 2.52
CA ALA A 113 5.10 -4.24 3.39
C ALA A 113 3.70 -4.49 3.96
N TYR A 114 3.55 -4.19 5.25
CA TYR A 114 2.30 -4.23 5.97
C TYR A 114 2.05 -2.84 6.56
N VAL A 115 0.83 -2.34 6.40
CA VAL A 115 0.46 -1.03 6.96
C VAL A 115 -0.72 -1.20 7.90
N LYS A 116 -0.52 -0.76 9.14
CA LYS A 116 -1.55 -0.74 10.17
C LYS A 116 -1.94 0.69 10.46
N CYS A 117 -3.12 1.08 9.98
CA CYS A 117 -3.67 2.40 10.21
C CYS A 117 -4.65 2.41 11.40
N LYS A 118 -4.66 3.50 12.15
CA LYS A 118 -5.72 3.84 13.10
C LYS A 118 -6.47 5.05 12.55
N ALA A 119 -7.80 4.95 12.50
CA ALA A 119 -8.64 6.11 12.28
C ALA A 119 -8.66 6.93 13.58
N ARG A 120 -8.48 8.25 13.47
CA ARG A 120 -8.55 9.18 14.59
C ARG A 120 -10.00 9.54 14.91
#